data_AF-A0A1F6SZZ6-F1
#
_entry.id   AF-A0A1F6SZZ6-F1
#
_cell.length_a   1.000
_cell.length_b   1.000
_cell.length_c   1.000
_cell.angle_alpha   90.00
_cell.angle_beta   90.00
_cell.angle_gamma   90.00
#
_symmetry.space_group_name_H-M   'P 1'
#
loop_
_entity.id
_entity.type
_entity.pdbx_description
1 polymer ?
#
loop_
_entity_poly.entity_id
_entity_poly.type
_entity_poly.pdbx_seq_one_letter_code
_entity_poly.pdbx_strand_id
1 'polypeptide(L)'
;MVLFIASPGIVTDAWAGPPGNTKIGGQKVLTLISRDPPWVRCNNNMQVAVELANVYRIPIQIIPQALAGPGVKAPAVYWGDELIAEDGGKKNGMISYVEMSGIMDIEGVAMHPTTGRAMAKDVKPKHGALKEAIKDVK
;
A
#
# COMPACT_ATOMS: atom_id res chain seq x y z
N MET A 1 5.86 -3.51 -59.04
CA MET A 1 6.81 -3.10 -57.99
C MET A 1 5.98 -2.54 -56.84
N VAL A 2 5.71 -3.35 -55.82
CA VAL A 2 4.81 -3.01 -54.70
C VAL A 2 5.67 -2.44 -53.58
N LEU A 3 5.45 -1.17 -53.24
CA LEU A 3 6.14 -0.51 -52.14
C LEU A 3 5.27 -0.68 -50.87
N PHE A 4 5.67 -1.60 -50.00
CA PHE A 4 5.12 -1.71 -48.65
C PHE A 4 5.69 -0.57 -47.80
N ILE A 5 4.84 0.37 -47.40
CA ILE A 5 5.19 1.41 -46.43
C ILE A 5 4.93 0.81 -45.06
N ALA A 6 6.00 0.45 -44.34
CA ALA A 6 5.90 0.02 -42.95
C ALA A 6 5.49 1.22 -42.07
N SER A 7 4.35 1.11 -41.40
CA SER A 7 3.94 2.09 -40.39
C SER A 7 4.94 2.10 -39.22
N PRO A 8 5.38 3.26 -38.72
CA PRO A 8 6.12 3.31 -37.46
C PRO A 8 5.16 2.94 -36.32
N GLY A 9 5.47 1.85 -35.63
CA GLY A 9 4.73 1.39 -34.47
C GLY A 9 4.71 2.47 -33.38
N ILE A 10 3.51 2.73 -32.88
CA ILE A 10 3.30 3.52 -31.67
C ILE A 10 3.83 2.67 -30.51
N VAL A 11 4.97 3.06 -29.93
CA VAL A 11 5.32 2.63 -28.58
C VAL A 11 4.35 3.34 -27.65
N THR A 12 3.26 2.68 -27.32
CA THR A 12 2.48 3.06 -26.15
C THR A 12 3.38 2.82 -24.96
N ASP A 13 3.70 3.86 -24.18
CA ASP A 13 4.08 3.68 -22.79
C ASP A 13 2.98 2.80 -22.18
N ALA A 14 3.27 1.51 -22.04
CA ALA A 14 2.35 0.59 -21.43
C ALA A 14 2.20 1.09 -20.00
N TRP A 15 1.04 1.66 -19.70
CA TRP A 15 0.66 1.97 -18.34
C TRP A 15 0.55 0.63 -17.62
N ALA A 16 1.69 0.15 -17.12
CA ALA A 16 1.76 -1.00 -16.25
C ALA A 16 0.99 -0.58 -15.01
N GLY A 17 -0.20 -1.15 -14.83
CA GLY A 17 -1.03 -0.93 -13.65
C GLY A 17 -0.27 -1.27 -12.36
N PRO A 18 -0.93 -1.17 -11.19
CA PRO A 18 -0.29 -1.45 -9.93
C PRO A 18 0.42 -2.81 -9.95
N PRO A 19 1.64 -2.91 -9.40
CA PRO A 19 2.30 -4.20 -9.28
C PRO A 19 1.47 -5.15 -8.42
N GLY A 20 1.38 -6.43 -8.84
CA GLY A 20 0.66 -7.47 -8.10
C GLY A 20 -0.84 -7.51 -8.36
N ASN A 21 -1.59 -8.10 -7.42
CA ASN A 21 -3.03 -8.28 -7.58
C ASN A 21 -3.75 -7.01 -7.14
N THR A 22 -4.64 -6.49 -7.99
CA THR A 22 -5.49 -5.35 -7.62
C THR A 22 -6.81 -5.80 -7.01
N LYS A 23 -7.20 -7.06 -7.22
CA LYS A 23 -8.32 -7.73 -6.55
C LYS A 23 -7.99 -9.15 -6.12
N ILE A 24 -8.50 -9.56 -4.97
CA ILE A 24 -8.47 -10.96 -4.47
C ILE A 24 -9.88 -11.30 -3.98
N GLY A 25 -10.46 -12.40 -4.46
CA GLY A 25 -11.82 -12.80 -4.09
C GLY A 25 -12.89 -11.76 -4.44
N GLY A 26 -12.68 -10.94 -5.47
CA GLY A 26 -13.58 -9.85 -5.86
C GLY A 26 -13.41 -8.55 -5.07
N GLN A 27 -12.58 -8.54 -4.02
CA GLN A 27 -12.32 -7.37 -3.19
C GLN A 27 -11.01 -6.68 -3.59
N LYS A 28 -10.98 -5.34 -3.55
CA LYS A 28 -9.75 -4.55 -3.77
C LYS A 28 -8.67 -4.89 -2.74
N VAL A 29 -7.41 -4.87 -3.17
CA VAL A 29 -6.24 -5.16 -2.35
C VAL A 29 -5.55 -3.87 -1.92
N LEU A 30 -5.12 -3.82 -0.66
CA LEU A 30 -4.18 -2.81 -0.18
C LEU A 30 -2.77 -3.28 -0.53
N THR A 31 -2.18 -2.69 -1.57
CA THR A 31 -0.85 -3.08 -2.05
C THR A 31 0.19 -2.07 -1.59
N LEU A 32 1.22 -2.55 -0.92
CA LEU A 32 2.37 -1.76 -0.46
C LEU A 32 3.61 -2.15 -1.25
N ILE A 33 4.20 -1.20 -1.96
CA ILE A 33 5.54 -1.36 -2.53
C ILE A 33 6.54 -0.88 -1.48
N SER A 34 7.36 -1.80 -0.97
CA SER A 34 8.32 -1.53 0.09
C SER A 34 9.74 -1.56 -0.43
N ARG A 35 10.57 -0.63 0.04
CA ARG A 35 12.02 -0.80 -0.03
C ARG A 35 12.43 -1.99 0.85
N ASP A 36 13.47 -2.71 0.46
CA ASP A 36 14.04 -3.81 1.22
C ASP A 36 15.51 -3.51 1.54
N PRO A 37 15.89 -3.33 2.83
CA PRO A 37 15.03 -3.37 4.01
C PRO A 37 14.07 -2.15 4.08
N PRO A 38 12.93 -2.29 4.79
CA PRO A 38 11.95 -1.23 4.93
C PRO A 38 12.51 -0.08 5.77
N TRP A 39 12.60 1.10 5.18
CA TRP A 39 12.97 2.31 5.90
C TRP A 39 11.75 2.99 6.55
N VAL A 40 11.94 4.18 7.14
CA VAL A 40 10.95 4.88 7.98
C VAL A 40 9.54 4.92 7.37
N ARG A 41 9.41 5.32 6.10
CA ARG A 41 8.10 5.47 5.42
C ARG A 41 7.44 4.13 5.09
N CYS A 42 8.23 3.16 4.62
CA CYS A 42 7.72 1.80 4.36
C CYS A 42 7.25 1.14 5.66
N ASN A 43 8.03 1.32 6.74
CA ASN A 43 7.67 0.84 8.07
C ASN A 43 6.38 1.49 8.58
N ASN A 44 6.17 2.78 8.36
CA ASN A 44 4.90 3.43 8.68
C ASN A 44 3.72 2.78 7.93
N ASN A 45 3.82 2.62 6.61
CA ASN A 45 2.71 2.10 5.81
C ASN A 45 2.36 0.66 6.17
N MET A 46 3.35 -0.18 6.48
CA MET A 46 3.11 -1.54 6.97
C MET A 46 2.36 -1.54 8.31
N GLN A 47 2.73 -0.65 9.23
CA GLN A 47 2.02 -0.54 10.51
C GLN A 47 0.59 -0.07 10.33
N VAL A 48 0.36 0.92 9.46
CA VAL A 48 -0.99 1.36 9.09
C VAL A 48 -1.80 0.20 8.49
N ALA A 49 -1.21 -0.58 7.58
CA ALA A 49 -1.89 -1.73 6.99
C ALA A 49 -2.24 -2.79 8.05
N VAL A 50 -1.34 -3.07 9.01
CA VAL A 50 -1.64 -3.96 10.14
C VAL A 50 -2.80 -3.41 10.98
N GLU A 51 -2.78 -2.12 11.34
CA GLU A 51 -3.88 -1.50 12.10
C GLU A 51 -5.22 -1.61 11.38
N LEU A 52 -5.24 -1.37 10.06
CA LEU A 52 -6.44 -1.49 9.22
C LEU A 52 -6.95 -2.92 9.17
N ALA A 53 -6.09 -3.92 8.95
CA ALA A 53 -6.49 -5.33 8.94
C ALA A 53 -6.98 -5.87 10.30
N ASN A 54 -6.74 -5.15 11.40
CA ASN A 54 -7.31 -5.48 12.70
C ASN A 54 -8.73 -4.91 12.90
N VAL A 55 -9.23 -4.11 11.96
CA VAL A 55 -10.56 -3.48 12.00
C VAL A 55 -11.40 -3.88 10.78
N TYR A 56 -10.81 -3.83 9.58
CA TYR A 56 -11.44 -4.13 8.31
C TYR A 56 -10.98 -5.46 7.74
N ARG A 57 -11.89 -6.19 7.11
CA ARG A 57 -11.59 -7.43 6.39
C ARG A 57 -10.98 -7.07 5.05
N ILE A 58 -9.66 -6.86 4.98
CA ILE A 58 -8.97 -6.44 3.75
C ILE A 58 -7.87 -7.43 3.34
N PRO A 59 -7.70 -7.70 2.04
CA PRO A 59 -6.49 -8.33 1.55
C PRO A 59 -5.36 -7.31 1.50
N ILE A 60 -4.20 -7.67 2.07
CA ILE A 60 -2.97 -6.87 2.04
C ILE A 60 -1.92 -7.63 1.23
N GLN A 61 -1.24 -6.92 0.33
CA GLN A 61 -0.09 -7.43 -0.40
C GLN A 61 1.10 -6.50 -0.17
N ILE A 62 2.24 -7.06 0.22
CA ILE A 62 3.51 -6.34 0.35
C ILE A 62 4.46 -6.87 -0.70
N ILE A 63 4.99 -5.98 -1.54
CA ILE A 63 5.88 -6.31 -2.65
C ILE A 63 7.20 -5.56 -2.45
N PRO A 64 8.34 -6.25 -2.34
CA PRO A 64 9.64 -5.61 -2.39
C PRO A 64 9.81 -4.86 -3.71
N GLN A 65 10.38 -3.65 -3.68
CA GLN A 65 10.58 -2.82 -4.87
C GLN A 65 11.33 -3.57 -5.97
N ALA A 66 12.32 -4.38 -5.60
CA ALA A 66 13.09 -5.21 -6.52
C ALA A 66 12.25 -6.22 -7.31
N LEU A 67 11.06 -6.58 -6.81
CA LEU A 67 10.13 -7.53 -7.42
C LEU A 67 8.89 -6.84 -8.04
N ALA A 68 8.75 -5.53 -7.89
CA ALA A 68 7.57 -4.78 -8.34
C ALA A 68 7.59 -4.45 -9.84
N GLY A 69 8.72 -4.65 -10.51
CA GLY A 69 8.91 -4.34 -11.93
C GLY A 69 9.69 -3.04 -12.17
N PRO A 70 10.08 -2.77 -13.42
CA PRO A 70 10.89 -1.61 -13.78
C PRO A 70 10.13 -0.30 -13.54
N GLY A 71 10.83 0.72 -13.04
CA GLY A 71 10.29 2.07 -12.86
C GLY A 71 9.40 2.28 -11.64
N VAL A 72 9.07 1.21 -10.89
CA VAL A 72 8.24 1.33 -9.68
C VAL A 72 9.03 1.99 -8.55
N LYS A 73 8.43 3.01 -7.93
CA LYS A 73 9.00 3.68 -6.77
C LYS A 73 8.59 3.02 -5.47
N ALA A 74 9.45 3.13 -4.47
CA ALA A 74 9.15 2.73 -3.11
C ALA A 74 9.55 3.84 -2.13
N PRO A 75 8.71 4.16 -1.13
CA PRO A 75 7.38 3.59 -0.88
C PRO A 75 6.32 3.95 -1.93
N ALA A 76 5.43 3.00 -2.23
CA ALA A 76 4.16 3.29 -2.92
C ALA A 76 3.01 2.51 -2.28
N VAL A 77 1.81 3.07 -2.34
CA VAL A 77 0.58 2.49 -1.78
C VAL A 77 -0.52 2.57 -2.82
N TYR A 78 -1.15 1.42 -3.06
CA TYR A 78 -2.29 1.30 -3.95
C TYR A 78 -3.50 0.73 -3.21
N TRP A 79 -4.69 1.15 -3.64
CA TRP A 79 -5.96 0.55 -3.25
C TRP A 79 -6.68 0.05 -4.50
N GLY A 80 -6.61 -1.25 -4.74
CA GLY A 80 -6.94 -1.84 -6.03
C GLY A 80 -6.10 -1.21 -7.15
N ASP A 81 -6.76 -0.60 -8.13
CA ASP A 81 -6.11 0.04 -9.27
C ASP A 81 -5.67 1.49 -9.00
N GLU A 82 -6.03 2.07 -7.84
CA GLU A 82 -5.78 3.47 -7.53
C GLU A 82 -4.45 3.69 -6.79
N LEU A 83 -3.62 4.62 -7.29
CA LEU A 83 -2.43 5.09 -6.59
C LEU A 83 -2.78 6.08 -5.47
N ILE A 84 -2.56 5.67 -4.23
CA ILE A 84 -2.86 6.47 -3.03
C ILE A 84 -1.67 7.31 -2.60
N ALA A 85 -0.46 6.75 -2.62
CA ALA A 85 0.76 7.45 -2.26
C ALA A 85 1.97 6.90 -3.02
N GLU A 86 2.93 7.75 -3.36
CA GLU A 86 4.19 7.37 -4.02
C GLU A 86 5.36 8.26 -3.57
N ASP A 87 6.55 7.68 -3.41
CA ASP A 87 7.80 8.40 -3.13
C ASP A 87 8.09 9.47 -4.18
N GLY A 88 8.42 10.69 -3.72
CA GLY A 88 8.60 11.85 -4.60
C GLY A 88 7.33 12.31 -5.33
N GLY A 89 6.17 11.73 -5.00
CA GLY A 89 4.87 12.05 -5.60
C GLY A 89 3.79 12.28 -4.55
N LYS A 90 2.60 11.72 -4.78
CA LYS A 90 1.43 11.87 -3.91
C LYS A 90 1.79 11.45 -2.47
N LYS A 91 1.63 12.39 -1.54
CA LYS A 91 1.91 12.21 -0.09
C LYS A 91 3.33 11.77 0.23
N ASN A 92 4.24 11.90 -0.72
CA ASN A 92 5.62 11.43 -0.62
C ASN A 92 5.69 9.99 -0.09
N GLY A 93 4.77 9.15 -0.57
CA GLY A 93 4.69 7.72 -0.31
C GLY A 93 4.31 7.32 1.11
N MET A 94 3.69 8.19 1.90
CA MET A 94 3.16 7.84 3.22
C MET A 94 1.64 7.97 3.28
N ILE A 95 1.03 7.06 4.02
CA ILE A 95 -0.40 7.07 4.36
C ILE A 95 -0.59 7.17 5.88
N SER A 96 -1.79 7.57 6.29
CA SER A 96 -2.23 7.52 7.69
C SER A 96 -3.41 6.56 7.86
N TYR A 97 -3.61 6.07 9.09
CA TYR A 97 -4.76 5.24 9.42
C TYR A 97 -6.09 5.93 9.09
N VAL A 98 -6.26 7.20 9.50
CA VAL A 98 -7.51 7.97 9.36
C VAL A 98 -7.93 8.10 7.89
N GLU A 99 -6.96 8.34 7.02
CA GLU A 99 -7.21 8.46 5.59
C GLU A 99 -7.67 7.15 4.98
N MET A 100 -6.92 6.07 5.24
CA MET A 100 -7.26 4.77 4.68
C MET A 100 -8.55 4.21 5.25
N SER A 101 -8.83 4.42 6.54
CA SER A 101 -10.12 4.06 7.12
C SER A 101 -11.26 4.82 6.46
N GLY A 102 -11.06 6.11 6.13
CA GLY A 102 -12.04 6.89 5.38
C GLY A 102 -12.32 6.31 3.99
N ILE A 103 -11.29 5.85 3.26
CA ILE A 103 -11.47 5.15 1.99
C ILE A 103 -12.28 3.86 2.19
N MET A 104 -11.95 3.08 3.23
CA MET A 104 -12.64 1.83 3.53
C MET A 104 -14.12 2.04 3.88
N ASP A 105 -14.42 3.08 4.65
CA ASP A 105 -15.78 3.45 5.03
C ASP A 105 -16.60 3.89 3.81
N ILE A 106 -16.03 4.74 2.94
CA ILE A 106 -16.67 5.19 1.69
C ILE A 106 -16.93 4.01 0.75
N GLU A 107 -16.01 3.07 0.64
CA GLU A 107 -16.15 1.89 -0.21
C GLU A 107 -16.95 0.75 0.43
N GLY A 108 -17.43 0.92 1.66
CA GLY A 108 -18.26 -0.07 2.35
C GLY A 108 -17.52 -1.37 2.67
N VAL A 109 -16.21 -1.30 2.94
CA VAL A 109 -15.41 -2.45 3.32
C VAL A 109 -15.90 -3.01 4.66
N ALA A 110 -16.23 -4.30 4.68
CA ALA A 110 -16.77 -4.95 5.87
C ALA A 110 -15.78 -4.92 7.05
N MET A 111 -16.24 -4.50 8.22
CA MET A 111 -15.48 -4.58 9.47
C MET A 111 -15.51 -6.00 10.05
N HIS A 112 -14.49 -6.33 10.85
CA HIS A 112 -14.53 -7.50 11.70
C HIS A 112 -15.54 -7.32 12.85
N PRO A 113 -16.24 -8.38 13.28
CA PRO A 113 -17.15 -8.32 14.42
C PRO A 113 -16.40 -8.10 15.75
N THR A 114 -15.10 -8.41 15.76
CA THR A 114 -14.20 -8.24 16.88
C THR A 114 -12.92 -7.58 16.40
N THR A 115 -12.36 -6.71 17.22
CA THR A 115 -11.07 -6.07 16.93
C THR A 115 -9.91 -7.07 17.06
N GLY A 116 -8.96 -7.01 16.14
CA GLY A 116 -7.75 -7.83 16.19
C GLY A 116 -6.74 -7.40 17.26
N ARG A 117 -5.72 -8.24 17.50
CA ARG A 117 -4.75 -8.09 18.61
C ARG A 117 -4.01 -6.75 18.61
N ALA A 118 -3.61 -6.22 17.45
CA ALA A 118 -2.86 -4.97 17.38
C ALA A 118 -3.68 -3.76 17.84
N MET A 119 -5.01 -3.86 17.73
CA MET A 119 -5.96 -2.81 18.10
C MET A 119 -6.70 -3.13 19.41
N ALA A 120 -6.31 -4.21 20.10
CA ALA A 120 -6.88 -4.59 21.39
C ALA A 120 -6.58 -3.53 22.47
N LYS A 121 -7.54 -3.30 23.37
CA LYS A 121 -7.49 -2.24 24.40
C LYS A 121 -6.29 -2.38 25.35
N ASP A 122 -5.82 -3.60 25.59
CA ASP A 122 -4.67 -3.90 26.45
C ASP A 122 -3.31 -3.85 25.72
N VAL A 123 -3.32 -3.84 24.38
CA VAL A 123 -2.11 -3.91 23.54
C VAL A 123 -1.77 -2.56 22.93
N LYS A 124 -2.74 -1.90 22.28
CA LYS A 124 -2.50 -0.65 21.55
C LYS A 124 -1.84 0.43 22.42
N PRO A 125 -2.27 0.66 23.67
CA PRO A 125 -1.62 1.65 24.54
C PRO A 125 -0.18 1.27 24.88
N LYS A 126 0.10 -0.02 25.12
CA LYS A 126 1.46 -0.50 25.44
C LYS A 126 2.40 -0.35 24.26
N HIS A 127 1.94 -0.66 23.06
CA HIS A 127 2.70 -0.46 21.84
C HIS A 127 2.97 1.03 21.58
N GLY A 128 1.97 1.89 21.79
CA GLY A 128 2.14 3.34 21.73
C GLY A 128 3.19 3.83 22.74
N ALA A 129 3.09 3.40 24.00
CA ALA A 129 4.06 3.76 25.04
C ALA A 129 5.49 3.29 24.69
N LEU A 130 5.64 2.08 24.16
CA LEU A 130 6.94 1.58 23.71
C LEU A 130 7.50 2.44 22.58
N LYS A 131 6.69 2.77 21.56
CA LYS A 131 7.09 3.64 20.46
C LYS A 131 7.56 5.00 20.94
N GLU A 132 6.87 5.60 21.91
CA GLU A 132 7.30 6.88 22.50
C GLU A 132 8.62 6.72 23.26
N ALA A 133 8.75 5.67 24.08
CA ALA A 133 9.95 5.45 24.90
C ALA A 133 11.23 5.22 24.08
N ILE A 134 11.12 4.62 22.88
CA ILE A 134 12.29 4.31 22.04
C ILE A 134 12.71 5.46 21.12
N LYS A 135 11.96 6.57 21.03
CA LYS A 135 12.33 7.71 20.17
C LYS A 135 13.66 8.35 20.56
N ASP A 136 14.00 8.30 21.84
CA ASP A 136 15.18 8.96 22.40
C ASP A 136 16.35 7.98 22.65
N VAL A 137 16.18 6.69 22.32
CA VAL A 137 17.24 5.70 22.41
C VAL A 137 18.15 5.87 21.19
N LYS A 138 19.30 6.50 21.43
CA LYS A 138 20.36 6.72 20.43
C LYS A 138 21.20 5.48 20.19
#